data_AF-A0A943GFR7-F1
#
_entry.id   AF-A0A943GFR7-F1
#
_cell.length_a   1.000
_cell.length_b   1.000
_cell.length_c   1.000
_cell.angle_alpha   90.00
_cell.angle_beta   90.00
_cell.angle_gamma   90.00
#
_symmetry.space_group_name_H-M   'P 1'
#
loop_
_entity.id
_entity.type
_entity.pdbx_description
1 polymer ?
#
loop_
_entity_poly.entity_id
_entity_poly.type
_entity_poly.pdbx_seq_one_letter_code
_entity_poly.pdbx_strand_id
1 'polypeptide(L)'
;TGEVLGIVNLAELLNLRKDEELPEVLSVVIIQDNERRLGLVVDQLLDRQEIVIKSLGTYLSDVRGLSGASIMGDGSVVLILDPHEIYMMATSKAI
;
A
#
# COMPACT_ATOMS: atom_id res chain seq x y z
N THR A 1 0.15 22.68 15.69
CA THR A 1 -1.12 22.00 16.00
C THR A 1 -0.96 20.54 15.65
N GLY A 2 -1.32 19.62 16.54
CA GLY A 2 -1.31 18.20 16.21
C GLY A 2 -2.48 17.87 15.30
N GLU A 3 -2.30 16.90 14.41
CA GLU A 3 -3.36 16.40 13.53
C GLU A 3 -3.54 14.91 13.79
N VAL A 4 -4.80 14.48 13.88
CA VAL A 4 -5.13 13.07 14.08
C VAL A 4 -5.11 12.38 12.73
N LEU A 5 -4.31 11.32 12.62
CA LEU A 5 -4.19 10.51 11.43
C LEU A 5 -4.79 9.12 11.70
N GLY A 6 -5.76 8.70 10.88
CA GLY A 6 -6.22 7.32 10.88
C GLY A 6 -5.12 6.38 10.38
N ILE A 7 -5.01 5.19 10.96
CA ILE A 7 -4.06 4.17 10.53
C ILE A 7 -4.80 2.88 10.15
N VAL A 8 -4.31 2.19 9.12
CA VAL A 8 -4.81 0.88 8.69
C VAL A 8 -3.65 -0.07 8.44
N ASN A 9 -3.85 -1.36 8.72
CA ASN A 9 -2.87 -2.39 8.39
C ASN A 9 -2.93 -2.71 6.90
N LEU A 10 -1.84 -2.48 6.17
CA LEU A 10 -1.82 -2.66 4.72
C LEU A 10 -2.03 -4.14 4.32
N ALA A 11 -1.46 -5.08 5.07
CA ALA A 11 -1.63 -6.51 4.79
C ALA A 11 -3.10 -6.93 4.94
N GLU A 12 -3.77 -6.47 6.00
CA GLU A 12 -5.20 -6.72 6.22
C GLU A 12 -6.07 -6.06 5.13
N LEU A 13 -5.74 -4.83 4.75
CA LEU A 13 -6.45 -4.09 3.70
C LEU A 13 -6.38 -4.81 2.35
N LEU A 14 -5.21 -5.39 2.03
CA LEU A 14 -4.97 -6.19 0.83
C LEU A 14 -5.40 -7.66 0.98
N ASN A 15 -6.01 -8.02 2.11
CA ASN A 15 -6.45 -9.38 2.42
C ASN A 15 -5.32 -10.43 2.33
N LEU A 16 -4.11 -10.02 2.70
CA LEU A 16 -2.95 -10.88 2.84
C LEU A 16 -3.01 -11.56 4.22
N ARG A 17 -2.65 -12.84 4.27
CA ARG A 17 -2.60 -13.58 5.54
C ARG A 17 -1.56 -12.92 6.45
N LYS A 18 -1.97 -12.61 7.67
CA LYS A 18 -1.07 -12.23 8.76
C LYS A 18 -1.31 -13.19 9.91
N ASP A 19 -0.37 -14.10 10.11
CA ASP A 19 -0.39 -15.07 11.20
C ASP A 19 0.42 -14.57 12.42
N GLU A 20 0.94 -13.33 12.38
CA GLU A 20 1.83 -12.77 13.38
C GLU A 20 1.18 -11.61 14.15
N GLU A 21 1.45 -11.54 15.45
CA GLU A 21 1.09 -10.38 16.28
C GLU A 21 1.82 -9.12 15.80
N LEU A 22 1.16 -7.97 15.93
CA LEU A 22 1.77 -6.69 15.58
C LEU A 22 2.97 -6.41 16.51
N PRO A 23 4.10 -5.93 15.98
CA PRO A 23 5.26 -5.57 16.80
C PRO A 23 4.97 -4.37 17.70
N GLU A 24 5.72 -4.23 18.80
CA GLU A 24 5.61 -3.05 19.70
C GLU A 24 5.88 -1.72 18.98
N VAL A 25 6.73 -1.75 17.95
CA VAL A 25 7.05 -0.59 17.11
C VAL A 25 6.52 -0.83 15.71
N LEU A 26 5.64 0.05 15.25
CA LEU A 26 5.02 -0.03 13.93
C LEU A 26 5.77 0.84 12.92
N SER A 27 6.09 0.27 11.76
CA SER A 27 6.49 1.05 10.59
C SER A 27 5.24 1.60 9.90
N VAL A 28 5.18 2.92 9.67
CA VAL A 28 4.01 3.58 9.08
C VAL A 28 4.39 4.42 7.87
N VAL A 29 3.76 4.17 6.73
CA VAL A 29 3.84 5.00 5.53
C VAL A 29 2.65 5.94 5.51
N ILE A 30 2.89 7.26 5.48
CA ILE A 30 1.82 8.25 5.33
C ILE A 30 1.59 8.48 3.84
N ILE A 31 0.38 8.18 3.37
CA ILE A 31 -0.07 8.55 2.03
C ILE A 31 -0.99 9.77 2.11
N GLN A 32 -1.01 10.55 1.03
CA GLN A 32 -1.87 11.72 0.90
C GLN A 32 -2.65 11.63 -0.41
N ASP A 33 -3.97 11.77 -0.31
CA ASP A 33 -4.89 11.93 -1.42
C ASP A 33 -5.61 13.27 -1.25
N ASN A 34 -5.24 14.27 -2.06
CA ASN A 34 -5.67 15.66 -1.91
C ASN A 34 -5.34 16.21 -0.51
N GLU A 35 -6.35 16.67 0.25
CA GLU A 35 -6.18 17.17 1.63
C GLU A 35 -6.30 16.07 2.69
N ARG A 36 -6.52 14.83 2.26
CA ARG A 36 -6.76 13.68 3.15
C ARG A 36 -5.49 12.88 3.30
N ARG A 37 -5.19 12.45 4.53
CA ARG A 37 -4.03 11.62 4.84
C ARG A 37 -4.47 10.32 5.51
N LEU A 38 -3.69 9.27 5.28
CA LEU A 38 -3.87 7.96 5.89
C LEU A 38 -2.50 7.36 6.22
N GLY A 39 -2.36 6.79 7.41
CA GLY A 39 -1.19 5.99 7.75
C GLY A 39 -1.42 4.52 7.39
N LEU A 40 -0.46 3.93 6.68
CA LEU A 40 -0.43 2.52 6.35
C LEU A 40 0.61 1.83 7.23
N VAL A 41 0.18 0.94 8.12
CA VAL A 41 1.09 0.06 8.87
C VAL A 41 1.64 -0.97 7.89
N VAL A 42 2.97 -1.00 7.77
CA VAL A 42 3.74 -1.90 6.91
C VAL A 42 4.73 -2.72 7.73
N ASP A 43 5.23 -3.80 7.16
CA ASP A 43 6.18 -4.67 7.89
C ASP A 43 7.55 -3.98 8.03
N GLN A 44 8.04 -3.36 6.96
CA GLN A 44 9.30 -2.63 6.95
C GLN A 44 9.35 -1.55 5.87
N LEU A 45 10.21 -0.56 6.08
CA LEU A 45 10.58 0.44 5.07
C LEU A 45 11.85 -0.02 4.38
N LEU A 46 11.78 -0.21 3.06
CA LEU A 46 12.95 -0.49 2.23
C LEU A 46 13.62 0.82 1.78
N ASP A 47 14.88 0.71 1.38
CA ASP A 47 15.59 1.82 0.75
C ASP A 47 14.91 2.24 -0.57
N ARG A 48 15.17 3.48 -0.97
CA ARG A 48 14.69 3.99 -2.25
C ARG A 48 15.35 3.22 -3.41
N GLN A 49 14.52 2.60 -4.24
CA GLN A 49 14.95 1.88 -5.43
C GLN A 49 14.41 2.57 -6.70
N GLU A 50 15.24 2.64 -7.74
CA GLU A 50 14.78 3.03 -9.08
C GLU A 50 14.22 1.79 -9.78
N ILE A 51 12.94 1.84 -10.15
CA ILE A 51 12.25 0.73 -10.81
C ILE A 51 11.63 1.19 -12.12
N VAL A 52 11.58 0.28 -13.10
CA VAL A 52 10.83 0.50 -14.34
C VAL A 52 9.43 -0.05 -14.16
N ILE A 53 8.45 0.84 -14.15
CA ILE A 53 7.04 0.47 -14.06
C ILE A 53 6.62 -0.16 -15.38
N LYS A 54 6.12 -1.40 -15.33
CA LYS A 54 5.43 -2.04 -16.44
C LYS A 54 3.93 -1.96 -16.17
N SER A 55 3.19 -1.50 -17.16
CA SER A 55 1.73 -1.58 -17.10
C SER A 55 1.33 -3.04 -16.96
N LEU A 56 0.35 -3.28 -16.09
CA LEU A 56 -0.22 -4.59 -15.81
C LEU A 56 -0.96 -5.21 -17.01
N GLY A 57 -1.16 -4.44 -18.09
CA GLY A 57 -1.94 -4.85 -19.26
C GLY A 57 -3.43 -4.99 -18.93
N THR A 58 -4.23 -5.30 -19.96
CA THR A 58 -5.70 -5.35 -19.86
C THR A 58 -6.24 -6.46 -18.94
N TYR A 59 -5.41 -7.45 -18.58
CA TYR A 59 -5.83 -8.58 -17.74
C TYR A 59 -5.79 -8.29 -16.24
N LEU A 60 -5.08 -7.24 -15.84
CA LEU A 60 -4.83 -6.87 -14.44
C LEU A 60 -5.21 -5.42 -14.15
N SER A 61 -5.83 -4.72 -15.12
CA SER A 61 -6.39 -3.37 -14.95
C SER A 61 -7.53 -3.31 -13.94
N ASP A 62 -8.17 -4.45 -13.66
CA ASP A 62 -9.34 -4.54 -12.78
C ASP A 62 -8.95 -4.85 -11.32
N VAL A 63 -7.66 -5.02 -11.03
CA VAL A 63 -7.20 -5.28 -9.66
C VAL A 63 -7.14 -3.97 -8.89
N ARG A 64 -8.15 -3.74 -8.08
CA ARG A 64 -8.27 -2.56 -7.22
C ARG A 64 -7.04 -2.37 -6.34
N GLY A 65 -6.55 -1.14 -6.24
CA GLY A 65 -5.40 -0.77 -5.41
C GLY A 65 -4.04 -0.89 -6.11
N LEU A 66 -3.97 -1.39 -7.35
CA LEU A 66 -2.73 -1.51 -8.11
C LEU A 66 -2.69 -0.52 -9.29
N SER A 67 -1.53 0.12 -9.49
CA SER A 67 -1.25 0.96 -10.67
C SER A 67 -0.29 0.27 -11.66
N GLY A 68 0.46 -0.75 -11.22
CA GLY A 68 1.52 -1.34 -12.01
C GLY A 68 2.17 -2.55 -11.36
N ALA A 69 3.11 -3.18 -12.09
CA ALA A 69 4.10 -4.06 -11.50
C ALA A 69 5.48 -3.83 -12.12
N SER A 70 6.52 -4.28 -11.44
CA SER A 70 7.89 -4.31 -11.96
C SER A 70 8.51 -5.68 -11.73
N ILE A 71 9.47 -6.02 -12.60
CA ILE A 71 10.34 -7.18 -12.40
C ILE A 71 11.70 -6.61 -12.01
N MET A 72 12.17 -6.95 -10.82
CA MET A 72 13.44 -6.51 -10.27
C MET A 72 14.61 -7.24 -10.94
N GLY A 73 15.84 -6.75 -10.74
CA GLY A 73 17.05 -7.36 -11.34
C GLY A 73 17.33 -8.80 -10.88
N ASP A 74 16.78 -9.20 -9.73
CA ASP A 74 16.84 -10.56 -9.20
C ASP A 74 15.68 -11.46 -9.67
N GLY A 75 14.79 -10.92 -10.52
CA GLY A 75 13.62 -11.63 -11.04
C GLY A 75 12.38 -11.58 -10.14
N SER A 76 12.46 -10.95 -8.96
CA SER A 76 11.28 -10.77 -8.09
C SER A 76 10.26 -9.82 -8.73
N VAL A 77 8.98 -10.03 -8.43
CA VAL A 77 7.88 -9.17 -8.90
C VAL A 77 7.45 -8.25 -7.77
N VAL A 78 7.43 -6.95 -8.05
CA VAL A 78 6.95 -5.93 -7.13
C VAL A 78 5.66 -5.33 -7.68
N LEU A 79 4.63 -5.23 -6.84
CA LEU A 79 3.39 -4.55 -7.18
C LEU A 79 3.49 -3.08 -6.78
N ILE A 80 2.97 -2.21 -7.65
CA ILE A 80 2.94 -0.77 -7.41
C ILE A 80 1.51 -0.42 -7.02
N LEU A 81 1.35 0.12 -5.82
CA LEU A 81 0.05 0.50 -5.30
C LEU A 81 -0.39 1.85 -5.85
N ASP A 82 -1.69 2.02 -6.05
CA ASP A 82 -2.30 3.31 -6.32
C ASP A 82 -2.76 3.96 -4.99
N PRO A 83 -2.17 5.08 -4.54
CA PRO A 83 -2.52 5.68 -3.25
C PRO A 83 -3.99 6.11 -3.13
N HIS A 84 -4.61 6.54 -4.24
CA HIS A 84 -6.01 6.96 -4.25
C HIS A 84 -6.93 5.75 -4.06
N GLU A 85 -6.73 4.68 -4.82
CA GLU A 85 -7.52 3.45 -4.65
C GLU A 85 -7.31 2.82 -3.26
N ILE A 86 -6.09 2.83 -2.73
CA ILE A 86 -5.81 2.35 -1.37
C ILE A 86 -6.58 3.19 -0.33
N TYR A 87 -6.61 4.51 -0.48
CA TYR A 87 -7.40 5.38 0.40
C TYR A 87 -8.90 5.04 0.31
N MET A 88 -9.42 4.86 -0.90
CA MET A 88 -10.83 4.51 -1.13
C MET A 88 -11.17 3.14 -0.55
N MET A 89 -10.30 2.13 -0.67
CA MET A 89 -10.47 0.81 -0.07
C MET A 89 -10.52 0.88 1.47
N ALA A 90 -9.64 1.67 2.07
CA ALA A 90 -9.53 1.81 3.53
C ALA A 90 -10.75 2.52 4.14
N THR A 91 -11.34 3.48 3.41
CA THR A 91 -12.48 4.28 3.90
C THR A 91 -13.84 3.71 3.48
N SER A 92 -13.90 2.93 2.39
CA SER A 92 -15.12 2.24 1.94
C SER A 92 -15.53 1.07 2.83
N LYS A 93 -14.61 0.50 3.62
CA LYS A 93 -14.89 -0.63 4.53
C LYS A 93 -15.57 -0.19 5.84
N ALA A 94 -15.83 1.11 6.01
CA ALA A 94 -16.47 1.70 7.19
C ALA A 94 -17.95 2.03 6.93
N ILE A 95 -18.77 1.02 6.63
CA ILE A 95 -20.24 1.04 6.78
C ILE A 95 -20.71 -0.33 7.24
#